data_AF-A0A4Q6ECL9-F1
#
_entry.id   AF-A0A4Q6ECL9-F1
#
_cell.length_a   1.000
_cell.length_b   1.000
_cell.length_c   1.000
_cell.angle_alpha   90.00
_cell.angle_beta   90.00
_cell.angle_gamma   90.00
#
_symmetry.space_group_name_H-M   'P 1'
#
loop_
_entity.id
_entity.type
_entity.pdbx_description
1 polymer ?
#
loop_
_entity_poly.entity_id
_entity_poly.type
_entity_poly.pdbx_seq_one_letter_code
_entity_poly.pdbx_strand_id
1 'polypeptide(L)'
;MNAPEPMHRLELRIAYLLRYGVIIAGVSMFIGWAWSLAAHGDTLQTFQIYRPVSLFETWRAAHASADWGTLITTAGLGLLVLLPVVRVLLTGVLFAKQGDRVLAVVAFLVLAILLGSFSLGIDL
;
A
#
# COMPACT_ATOMS: atom_id res chain seq x y z
N MET A 1 13.25 21.96 -30.19
CA MET A 1 13.34 21.07 -29.01
C MET A 1 12.20 21.49 -28.08
N ASN A 2 11.01 20.90 -28.25
CA ASN A 2 9.81 21.37 -27.57
C ASN A 2 9.90 20.97 -26.09
N ALA A 3 9.87 21.97 -25.20
CA ALA A 3 9.79 21.72 -23.77
C ALA A 3 8.53 20.86 -23.50
N PRO A 4 8.63 19.73 -22.78
CA PRO A 4 7.46 18.92 -22.51
C PRO A 4 6.47 19.73 -21.67
N GLU A 5 5.23 19.78 -22.14
CA GLU A 5 4.10 20.44 -21.47
C GLU A 5 4.08 20.08 -19.96
N PRO A 6 3.78 21.04 -19.07
CA PRO A 6 3.75 20.81 -17.62
C PRO A 6 2.84 19.64 -17.22
N MET A 7 1.82 19.34 -18.03
CA MET A 7 0.91 18.20 -17.85
C MET A 7 1.63 16.85 -17.96
N HIS A 8 2.46 16.67 -19.00
CA HIS A 8 3.18 15.41 -19.24
C HIS A 8 4.17 15.10 -18.12
N ARG A 9 4.77 16.14 -17.52
CA ARG A 9 5.64 15.98 -16.34
C ARG A 9 4.89 15.53 -15.09
N LEU A 10 3.64 15.93 -14.91
CA LEU A 10 2.83 15.51 -13.75
C LEU A 10 2.44 14.04 -13.86
N GLU A 11 1.99 13.61 -15.04
CA GLU A 11 1.65 12.20 -15.30
C GLU A 11 2.85 11.28 -15.10
N LEU A 12 4.03 11.68 -15.61
CA LEU A 12 5.28 10.95 -15.39
C LEU A 12 5.67 10.89 -13.91
N ARG A 13 5.51 11.99 -13.15
CA ARG A 13 5.79 11.99 -11.70
C ARG A 13 4.87 11.05 -10.95
N ILE A 14 3.58 11.02 -11.28
CA ILE A 14 2.61 10.08 -10.70
C ILE A 14 3.05 8.66 -11.02
N ALA A 15 3.35 8.34 -12.29
CA ALA A 15 3.80 7.02 -12.69
C ALA A 15 5.08 6.56 -11.97
N TYR A 16 6.07 7.44 -11.81
CA TYR A 16 7.29 7.14 -11.07
C TYR A 16 7.05 6.95 -9.58
N LEU A 17 6.27 7.83 -8.95
CA LEU A 17 5.94 7.73 -7.51
C LEU A 17 5.30 6.39 -7.19
N LEU A 18 4.34 5.96 -8.02
CA LEU A 18 3.70 4.66 -7.85
C LEU A 18 4.67 3.50 -8.07
N ARG A 19 5.46 3.54 -9.14
CA ARG A 19 6.41 2.46 -9.46
C ARG A 19 7.45 2.28 -8.36
N TYR A 20 8.03 3.37 -7.87
CA TYR A 20 8.97 3.32 -6.75
C TYR A 20 8.29 2.88 -5.46
N GLY A 21 7.05 3.33 -5.20
CA GLY A 21 6.28 2.89 -4.04
C GLY A 21 6.07 1.38 -3.99
N VAL A 22 5.69 0.76 -5.12
CA VAL A 22 5.53 -0.72 -5.21
C VAL A 22 6.86 -1.43 -4.98
N ILE A 23 7.94 -0.95 -5.60
CA ILE A 23 9.27 -1.55 -5.44
C ILE A 23 9.73 -1.47 -3.99
N ILE A 24 9.57 -0.31 -3.34
CA ILE A 24 9.93 -0.10 -1.94
C ILE A 24 9.09 -1.01 -1.03
N ALA A 25 7.78 -1.12 -1.27
CA ALA A 25 6.89 -2.00 -0.51
C ALA A 25 7.34 -3.47 -0.63
N GLY A 26 7.58 -3.92 -1.86
CA GLY A 26 8.03 -5.30 -2.13
C GLY A 26 9.38 -5.62 -1.50
N VAL A 27 10.36 -4.71 -1.64
CA VAL A 27 11.68 -4.87 -1.01
C VAL A 27 11.57 -4.88 0.52
N SER A 28 10.76 -4.01 1.10
CA SER A 28 10.53 -3.96 2.54
C SER A 28 9.93 -5.27 3.05
N MET A 29 8.88 -5.77 2.40
CA MET A 29 8.28 -7.06 2.75
C MET A 29 9.28 -8.21 2.60
N PHE A 30 10.08 -8.22 1.53
CA PHE A 30 11.09 -9.26 1.30
C PHE A 30 12.16 -9.27 2.39
N ILE A 31 12.68 -8.09 2.78
CA ILE A 31 13.68 -7.97 3.85
C ILE A 31 13.10 -8.39 5.19
N GLY A 32 11.89 -7.93 5.55
CA GLY A 32 11.27 -8.30 6.81
C GLY A 32 10.95 -9.79 6.90
N TRP A 33 10.56 -10.41 5.78
CA TRP A 33 10.34 -11.86 5.71
C TRP A 33 11.64 -12.65 5.82
N ALA A 34 12.70 -12.24 5.11
CA ALA A 34 14.02 -12.86 5.21
C ALA A 34 14.59 -12.76 6.64
N TRP A 35 14.40 -11.62 7.30
CA TRP A 35 14.80 -11.43 8.70
C TRP A 35 14.02 -12.33 9.65
N SER A 36 12.70 -12.41 9.48
CA SER A 36 11.83 -13.28 10.29
C SER A 36 12.22 -14.76 10.17
N LEU A 37 12.55 -15.20 8.95
CA LEU A 37 13.03 -16.57 8.69
C LEU A 37 14.37 -16.85 9.38
N ALA A 38 15.30 -15.89 9.32
CA ALA A 38 16.60 -16.01 9.99
C ALA A 38 16.51 -15.98 11.53
N ALA A 39 15.56 -15.21 12.07
CA ALA A 39 15.41 -15.04 13.52
C ALA A 39 14.68 -16.20 14.20
N HIS A 40 13.69 -16.82 13.53
CA HIS A 40 12.82 -17.82 14.17
C HIS A 40 12.87 -19.20 13.52
N GLY A 41 13.53 -19.38 12.38
CA GLY A 41 13.83 -20.67 11.72
C GLY A 41 12.63 -21.49 11.22
N ASP A 42 11.49 -21.39 11.91
CA ASP A 42 10.32 -22.26 11.74
C ASP A 42 9.00 -21.47 11.89
N THR A 43 8.94 -20.28 11.28
CA THR A 43 7.70 -19.48 11.20
C THR A 43 6.58 -20.21 10.46
N LEU A 44 6.91 -21.20 9.61
CA LEU A 44 5.94 -22.04 8.89
C LEU A 44 5.09 -22.94 9.81
N GLN A 45 5.60 -23.38 10.97
CA GLN A 45 4.79 -24.12 11.94
C GLN A 45 3.74 -23.23 12.62
N THR A 46 4.02 -21.93 12.81
CA THR A 46 3.07 -21.00 13.43
C THR A 46 1.91 -20.63 12.49
N PHE A 47 2.10 -20.69 11.17
CA PHE A 47 1.03 -20.44 10.18
C PHE A 47 0.00 -21.56 10.05
N GLN A 48 0.19 -22.71 10.72
CA GLN A 48 -0.80 -23.80 10.71
C GLN A 48 -2.08 -23.45 11.48
N ILE A 49 -2.03 -22.47 12.38
CA ILE A 49 -3.19 -22.04 13.17
C ILE A 49 -3.53 -20.61 12.74
N TYR A 50 -4.61 -20.48 11.96
CA TYR A 50 -5.18 -19.18 11.65
C TYR A 50 -5.66 -18.52 12.94
N ARG A 51 -4.97 -17.47 13.39
CA ARG A 51 -5.47 -16.57 14.41
C ARG A 51 -6.01 -15.32 13.72
N PRO A 52 -7.26 -14.93 13.97
CA PRO A 52 -7.76 -13.62 13.56
C PRO A 52 -7.09 -12.58 14.48
N VAL A 53 -5.89 -12.16 14.11
CA VAL A 53 -5.20 -11.03 14.75
C VAL A 53 -5.29 -9.86 13.81
N SER A 54 -5.81 -8.73 14.32
CA SER A 54 -5.90 -7.52 13.52
C SER A 54 -4.48 -7.03 13.15
N LEU A 55 -4.33 -6.42 11.97
CA LEU A 55 -3.08 -5.79 11.56
C LEU A 55 -2.63 -4.73 12.59
N PHE A 56 -3.58 -4.04 13.22
CA PHE A 56 -3.30 -3.05 14.26
C PHE A 56 -2.75 -3.68 15.54
N GLU A 57 -3.31 -4.82 15.94
CA GLU A 57 -2.83 -5.57 17.09
C GLU A 57 -1.45 -6.16 16.84
N THR A 58 -1.22 -6.66 15.62
CA THR A 58 0.09 -7.19 15.19
C THR A 58 1.16 -6.08 15.19
N TRP A 59 0.82 -4.89 14.69
CA TRP A 59 1.73 -3.74 14.73
C TRP A 59 2.08 -3.34 16.17
N ARG A 60 1.06 -3.24 17.05
CA ARG A 60 1.25 -2.86 18.45
C ARG A 60 2.05 -3.91 19.22
N ALA A 61 1.78 -5.19 18.96
CA ALA A 61 2.52 -6.31 19.56
C ALA A 61 3.98 -6.34 19.08
N ALA A 62 4.22 -6.17 17.77
CA ALA A 62 5.57 -6.14 17.21
C ALA A 62 6.39 -4.94 17.69
N HIS A 63 5.74 -3.79 17.93
CA HIS A 63 6.38 -2.63 18.55
C HIS A 63 6.75 -2.90 20.01
N ALA A 64 5.87 -3.57 20.76
CA ALA A 64 6.13 -3.93 22.16
C ALA A 64 7.21 -5.01 22.31
N SER A 65 7.33 -5.95 21.35
CA SER A 65 8.32 -7.02 21.35
C SER A 65 9.64 -6.66 20.65
N ALA A 66 9.77 -5.43 20.11
CA ALA A 66 10.89 -4.99 19.29
C ALA A 66 11.22 -5.94 18.10
N ASP A 67 10.18 -6.59 17.55
CA ASP A 67 10.33 -7.46 16.38
C ASP A 67 10.38 -6.62 15.10
N TRP A 68 11.60 -6.18 14.77
CA TRP A 68 11.86 -5.39 13.58
C TRP A 68 11.47 -6.10 12.27
N GLY A 69 11.49 -7.44 12.21
CA GLY A 69 11.10 -8.19 11.04
C GLY A 69 9.60 -8.03 10.74
N THR A 70 8.77 -8.30 11.75
CA THR A 70 7.31 -8.13 11.64
C THR A 70 6.91 -6.68 11.43
N LEU A 71 7.58 -5.72 12.07
CA LEU A 71 7.32 -4.28 11.85
C LEU A 71 7.59 -3.86 10.41
N ILE A 72 8.74 -4.22 9.84
CA ILE A 72 9.09 -3.86 8.45
C ILE A 72 8.13 -4.52 7.45
N THR A 73 7.79 -5.79 7.66
CA THR A 73 6.82 -6.49 6.79
C THR A 73 5.42 -5.88 6.87
N THR A 74 4.94 -5.56 8.08
CA THR A 74 3.62 -4.94 8.27
C THR A 74 3.57 -3.52 7.69
N ALA A 75 4.66 -2.75 7.81
CA ALA A 75 4.78 -1.44 7.17
C ALA A 75 4.77 -1.56 5.63
N GLY A 76 5.53 -2.50 5.08
CA GLY A 76 5.57 -2.78 3.65
C GLY A 76 4.22 -3.22 3.10
N LEU A 77 3.50 -4.07 3.83
CA LEU A 77 2.14 -4.47 3.51
C LEU A 77 1.19 -3.27 3.51
N GLY A 78 1.23 -2.44 4.56
CA GLY A 78 0.43 -1.22 4.64
C GLY A 78 0.69 -0.27 3.46
N LEU A 79 1.96 -0.09 3.09
CA LEU A 79 2.34 0.69 1.91
C LEU A 79 1.75 0.09 0.62
N LEU A 80 1.90 -1.23 0.43
CA LEU A 80 1.41 -1.94 -0.76
C LEU A 80 -0.11 -1.84 -0.91
N VAL A 81 -0.82 -1.94 0.21
CA VAL A 81 -2.27 -1.81 0.34
C VAL A 81 -2.73 -0.37 0.08
N LEU A 82 -1.97 0.63 0.52
CA LEU A 82 -2.34 2.04 0.36
C LEU A 82 -2.06 2.57 -1.07
N LEU A 83 -1.09 1.99 -1.78
CA LEU A 83 -0.75 2.37 -3.16
C LEU A 83 -1.94 2.44 -4.13
N PRO A 84 -2.86 1.46 -4.21
CA PRO A 84 -4.04 1.57 -5.07
C PRO A 84 -4.96 2.73 -4.68
N VAL A 85 -5.07 3.07 -3.40
CA VAL A 85 -5.86 4.23 -2.93
C VAL A 85 -5.23 5.52 -3.43
N VAL A 86 -3.93 5.69 -3.22
CA VAL A 86 -3.15 6.85 -3.68
C VAL A 86 -3.23 6.97 -5.20
N ARG A 87 -3.15 5.86 -5.92
CA ARG A 87 -3.28 5.81 -7.39
C ARG A 87 -4.61 6.41 -7.82
N VAL A 88 -5.72 5.88 -7.30
CA VAL A 88 -7.06 6.30 -7.71
C VAL A 88 -7.31 7.77 -7.34
N LEU A 89 -6.85 8.21 -6.17
CA LEU A 89 -6.92 9.60 -5.74
C LEU A 89 -6.17 10.53 -6.71
N LEU A 90 -4.91 10.22 -7.04
CA LEU A 90 -4.09 11.04 -7.94
C LEU A 90 -4.69 11.11 -9.36
N THR A 91 -5.21 9.98 -9.88
CA THR A 91 -5.87 9.97 -11.18
C THR A 91 -7.19 10.74 -11.17
N GLY A 92 -7.97 10.64 -10.08
CA GLY A 92 -9.22 11.39 -9.93
C GLY A 92 -8.99 12.89 -9.88
N VAL A 93 -7.98 13.34 -9.13
CA VAL A 93 -7.57 14.76 -9.08
C VAL A 93 -7.09 15.26 -10.44
N LEU A 94 -6.35 14.42 -11.19
CA LEU A 94 -5.91 14.76 -12.54
C LEU A 94 -7.10 14.97 -13.48
N PHE A 95 -8.06 14.04 -13.51
CA PHE A 95 -9.26 14.16 -14.34
C PHE A 95 -10.13 15.36 -13.95
N ALA A 96 -10.26 15.62 -12.64
CA ALA A 96 -10.97 16.80 -12.15
C ALA A 96 -10.31 18.11 -12.65
N LYS A 97 -8.98 18.16 -12.65
CA LYS A 97 -8.21 19.32 -13.17
C LYS A 97 -8.26 19.42 -14.70
N GLN A 98 -8.35 18.30 -15.42
CA GLN A 98 -8.50 18.27 -16.88
C GLN A 98 -9.91 18.61 -17.36
N GLY A 99 -10.89 18.74 -16.45
CA GLY A 99 -12.27 19.06 -16.78
C GLY A 99 -13.10 17.85 -17.21
N ASP A 100 -12.52 16.64 -17.21
CA ASP A 100 -13.23 15.40 -17.47
C ASP A 100 -13.97 14.95 -16.21
N ARG A 101 -15.18 15.50 -16.05
CA ARG A 101 -16.03 15.25 -14.88
C ARG A 101 -16.51 13.80 -14.81
N VAL A 102 -16.67 13.12 -15.94
CA VAL A 102 -17.16 11.73 -15.97
C VAL A 102 -16.11 10.80 -15.40
N LEU A 103 -14.87 10.90 -15.89
CA LEU A 103 -13.76 10.08 -15.39
C LEU A 103 -13.41 10.42 -13.94
N ALA A 104 -13.49 11.69 -13.55
CA ALA A 104 -13.28 12.10 -12.17
C ALA A 104 -14.31 11.46 -11.23
N VAL A 105 -15.62 11.53 -11.55
CA VAL A 105 -16.68 10.94 -10.74
C VAL A 105 -16.50 9.43 -10.60
N VAL A 106 -16.17 8.73 -11.69
CA VAL A 106 -15.89 7.29 -11.65
C VAL A 106 -14.69 6.99 -10.75
N ALA A 107 -13.60 7.75 -10.85
CA ALA A 107 -12.43 7.58 -9.99
C ALA A 107 -12.77 7.77 -8.50
N PHE A 108 -13.54 8.80 -8.15
CA PHE A 108 -13.98 9.02 -6.77
C PHE A 108 -14.95 7.95 -6.28
N LEU A 109 -15.82 7.42 -7.15
CA LEU A 109 -16.69 6.29 -6.82
C LEU A 109 -15.87 5.04 -6.52
N VAL A 110 -14.90 4.71 -7.37
CA VAL A 110 -13.97 3.59 -7.13
C VAL A 110 -13.19 3.79 -5.84
N LEU A 111 -12.74 5.02 -5.55
CA LEU A 111 -12.09 5.36 -4.29
C LEU A 111 -13.00 5.09 -3.10
N ALA A 112 -14.28 5.49 -3.17
CA ALA A 112 -15.25 5.25 -2.11
C ALA A 112 -15.49 3.75 -1.87
N ILE A 113 -15.61 2.96 -2.95
CA ILE A 113 -15.74 1.50 -2.84
C ILE A 113 -14.47 0.90 -2.23
N LEU A 114 -13.27 1.33 -2.67
CA LEU A 114 -12.01 0.83 -2.11
C LEU A 114 -11.91 1.12 -0.61
N LEU A 115 -12.25 2.33 -0.18
CA LEU A 115 -12.26 2.69 1.24
C LEU A 115 -13.30 1.89 2.02
N GLY A 116 -14.49 1.68 1.45
CA GLY A 116 -15.52 0.82 2.02
C GLY A 116 -15.05 -0.63 2.18
N SER A 117 -14.45 -1.22 1.15
CA SER A 117 -13.88 -2.57 1.18
C SER A 117 -12.75 -2.69 2.21
N PHE A 118 -11.90 -1.67 2.34
CA PHE A 118 -10.86 -1.67 3.38
C PHE A 118 -11.45 -1.58 4.78
N SER A 119 -12.41 -0.69 5.01
CA SER A 119 -13.04 -0.56 6.32
C SER A 119 -13.79 -1.84 6.71
N LEU A 120 -14.44 -2.51 5.75
CA LEU A 120 -15.13 -3.78 6.00
C LEU A 120 -14.17 -4.97 6.15
N GLY A 121 -13.02 -4.96 5.46
CA GLY A 121 -12.05 -6.05 5.49
C GLY A 121 -11.00 -5.95 6.59
N ILE A 122 -10.78 -4.79 7.21
CA ILE A 122 -9.84 -4.60 8.32
C ILE A 122 -10.47 -4.95 9.68
N ASP A 123 -11.81 -4.95 9.78
CA ASP A 123 -12.60 -5.16 11.01
C ASP A 123 -13.36 -6.52 11.09
N LEU A 124 -13.02 -7.51 10.26
CA LEU A 124 -13.59 -8.88 10.32
C LEU A 124 -12.52 -9.94 10.60
#